data_AF-A0A6V7I5A0-F1
#
_entry.id   AF-A0A6V7I5A0-F1
#
_cell.length_a   1.000
_cell.length_b   1.000
_cell.length_c   1.000
_cell.angle_alpha   90.00
_cell.angle_beta   90.00
_cell.angle_gamma   90.00
#
_symmetry.space_group_name_H-M   'P 1'
#
loop_
_entity.id
_entity.type
_entity.pdbx_description
1 polymer ?
#
loop_
_entity_poly.entity_id
_entity_poly.type
_entity_poly.pdbx_seq_one_letter_code
_entity_poly.pdbx_strand_id
1 'polypeptide(L)'
;YPVRHGLVEDWDLMERFLQQCIFKYLKAEPEDHHFLLTEPPLNTPENREYLAEIMFESFNVPGLYIAVQAVLALAASWTAKSVEDRVLTGVVVDSGDGVTHIIPVASGFVIGSCIKHIPIAGRDITYFIQSLLREREVGIPPEQSLETAKAIKEKYCYICPDIAKEFAKYDSDITRIKQHTGINSITQQPFTVDVGYERFLGPEIFFHPE
;
A
#
# COMPACT_ATOMS: atom_id res chain seq x y z
N TYR A 1 -2.84 14.17 -4.88
CA TYR A 1 -3.37 12.79 -4.84
C TYR A 1 -4.89 12.90 -4.78
N PRO A 2 -5.63 12.48 -5.82
CA PRO A 2 -7.10 12.57 -5.87
C PRO A 2 -7.81 11.59 -4.93
N VAL A 3 -7.08 10.58 -4.45
CA VAL A 3 -7.56 9.58 -3.48
C VAL A 3 -6.88 9.80 -2.14
N ARG A 4 -7.67 9.83 -1.06
CA ARG A 4 -7.19 9.85 0.33
C ARG A 4 -7.89 8.78 1.15
N HIS A 5 -7.10 8.04 1.94
CA HIS A 5 -7.59 6.91 2.76
C HIS A 5 -8.47 5.91 1.98
N GLY A 6 -8.18 5.72 0.69
CA GLY A 6 -8.90 4.81 -0.20
C GLY A 6 -10.15 5.39 -0.87
N LEU A 7 -10.59 6.60 -0.51
CA LEU A 7 -11.76 7.26 -1.10
C LEU A 7 -11.33 8.38 -2.06
N VAL A 8 -12.10 8.56 -3.14
CA VAL A 8 -11.91 9.65 -4.10
C VAL A 8 -12.44 10.94 -3.47
N GLU A 9 -11.58 11.97 -3.37
CA GLU A 9 -11.96 13.30 -2.89
C GLU A 9 -12.08 14.33 -4.02
N ASP A 10 -11.37 14.11 -5.13
CA ASP A 10 -11.34 15.02 -6.29
C ASP A 10 -11.62 14.21 -7.57
N TRP A 11 -12.87 14.29 -8.03
CA TRP A 11 -13.37 13.55 -9.18
C TRP A 11 -12.84 14.09 -10.52
N ASP A 12 -12.63 15.41 -10.63
CA ASP A 12 -12.04 16.02 -11.84
C ASP A 12 -10.62 15.50 -12.08
N LEU A 13 -9.82 15.41 -11.02
CA LEU A 13 -8.48 14.84 -11.10
C LEU A 13 -8.52 13.32 -11.30
N MET A 14 -9.51 12.61 -10.72
CA MET A 14 -9.67 11.18 -10.90
C MET A 14 -10.01 10.82 -12.35
N GLU A 15 -10.91 11.56 -12.99
CA GLU A 15 -11.28 11.38 -14.39
C GLU A 15 -10.07 11.61 -15.31
N ARG A 16 -9.32 12.71 -15.12
CA ARG A 16 -8.09 12.98 -15.88
C ARG A 16 -7.03 11.89 -15.68
N PHE A 17 -6.96 11.32 -14.48
CA PHE A 17 -6.08 10.18 -14.20
C PHE A 17 -6.52 8.94 -15.00
N LEU A 18 -7.81 8.60 -14.98
CA LEU A 18 -8.36 7.49 -15.77
C LEU A 18 -8.14 7.68 -17.27
N GLN A 19 -8.30 8.90 -17.78
CA GLN A 19 -8.02 9.23 -19.18
C GLN A 19 -6.58 8.87 -19.57
N GLN A 20 -5.60 9.22 -18.72
CA GLN A 20 -4.22 8.80 -18.99
C GLN A 20 -4.05 7.28 -18.89
N CYS A 21 -4.64 6.63 -17.90
CA CYS A 21 -4.60 5.17 -17.76
C CYS A 21 -5.09 4.46 -19.03
N ILE A 22 -6.24 4.86 -19.57
CA ILE A 22 -6.87 4.24 -20.74
C ILE A 22 -6.08 4.54 -22.02
N PHE A 23 -5.88 5.81 -22.35
CA PHE A 23 -5.35 6.18 -23.68
C PHE A 23 -3.82 6.16 -23.76
N LYS A 24 -3.11 6.55 -22.69
CA LYS A 24 -1.65 6.66 -22.71
C LYS A 24 -0.96 5.36 -22.33
N TYR A 25 -1.43 4.70 -21.26
CA TYR A 25 -0.77 3.53 -20.69
C TYR A 25 -1.32 2.22 -21.26
N LEU A 26 -2.64 1.99 -21.16
CA LEU A 26 -3.27 0.80 -21.72
C LEU A 26 -3.34 0.85 -23.24
N LYS A 27 -3.46 2.06 -23.82
CA LYS A 27 -3.68 2.30 -25.25
C LYS A 27 -4.88 1.52 -25.77
N ALA A 28 -5.95 1.52 -24.99
CA ALA A 28 -7.18 0.83 -25.28
C ALA A 28 -8.20 1.82 -25.87
N GLU A 29 -9.00 1.35 -26.82
CA GLU A 29 -10.23 2.03 -27.24
C GLU A 29 -11.33 1.65 -26.23
N PRO A 30 -11.74 2.54 -25.32
CA PRO A 30 -12.61 2.16 -24.21
C PRO A 30 -13.96 1.58 -24.67
N GLU A 31 -14.45 1.98 -25.85
CA GLU A 31 -15.69 1.47 -26.46
C GLU A 31 -15.64 -0.02 -26.81
N ASP A 32 -14.44 -0.60 -26.97
CA ASP A 32 -14.23 -2.01 -27.32
C ASP A 32 -14.00 -2.92 -26.10
N HIS A 33 -13.97 -2.37 -24.89
CA HIS A 33 -13.52 -3.09 -23.70
C HIS A 33 -14.45 -2.96 -22.49
N HIS A 34 -14.75 -4.09 -21.85
CA HIS A 34 -15.38 -4.08 -20.54
C HIS A 34 -14.33 -3.75 -19.46
N PHE A 35 -14.71 -2.93 -18.47
CA PHE A 35 -13.82 -2.54 -17.38
C PHE A 35 -14.24 -3.18 -16.07
N LEU A 36 -13.23 -3.66 -15.34
CA LEU A 36 -13.35 -4.02 -13.92
C LEU A 36 -12.57 -2.98 -13.11
N LEU A 37 -13.27 -2.24 -12.26
CA LEU A 37 -12.69 -1.30 -11.32
C LEU A 37 -12.86 -1.82 -9.89
N THR A 38 -12.09 -1.27 -8.97
CA THR A 38 -12.12 -1.70 -7.56
C THR A 38 -12.52 -0.58 -6.63
N GLU A 39 -13.16 -0.91 -5.52
CA GLU A 39 -13.52 0.04 -4.47
C GLU A 39 -13.19 -0.47 -3.06
N PRO A 40 -12.99 0.44 -2.09
CA PRO A 40 -12.86 0.07 -0.70
C PRO A 40 -14.18 -0.45 -0.10
N PRO A 41 -14.14 -1.23 0.99
CA PRO A 41 -15.34 -1.87 1.56
C PRO A 41 -16.38 -0.90 2.15
N LEU A 42 -16.01 0.36 2.38
CA LEU A 42 -16.87 1.42 2.93
C LEU A 42 -17.19 2.51 1.89
N ASN A 43 -17.05 2.21 0.60
CA ASN A 43 -17.42 3.14 -0.46
C ASN A 43 -18.94 3.37 -0.47
N THR A 44 -19.37 4.61 -0.70
CA THR A 44 -20.80 4.92 -0.75
C THR A 44 -21.41 4.59 -2.11
N PRO A 45 -22.73 4.30 -2.20
CA PRO A 45 -23.40 4.11 -3.48
C PRO A 45 -23.25 5.31 -4.42
N GLU A 46 -23.25 6.52 -3.90
CA GLU A 46 -23.10 7.76 -4.68
C GLU A 46 -21.72 7.80 -5.37
N ASN A 47 -20.66 7.40 -4.67
CA ASN A 47 -19.34 7.29 -5.30
C ASN A 47 -19.30 6.23 -6.41
N ARG A 48 -20.08 5.15 -6.29
CA ARG A 48 -20.21 4.16 -7.37
C ARG A 48 -20.93 4.75 -8.57
N GLU A 49 -21.96 5.55 -8.35
CA GLU A 49 -22.69 6.26 -9.40
C GLU A 49 -21.78 7.24 -10.14
N TYR A 50 -21.02 8.08 -9.42
CA TYR A 50 -20.06 9.00 -10.05
C TYR A 50 -18.98 8.26 -10.86
N LEU A 51 -18.45 7.16 -10.33
CA LEU A 51 -17.49 6.36 -11.08
C LEU A 51 -18.12 5.75 -12.34
N ALA A 52 -19.36 5.28 -12.26
CA ALA A 52 -20.09 4.73 -13.40
C ALA A 52 -20.41 5.80 -14.45
N GLU A 53 -20.86 6.99 -14.02
CA GLU A 53 -21.11 8.16 -14.86
C GLU A 53 -19.86 8.50 -15.69
N ILE A 54 -18.70 8.65 -15.05
CA ILE A 54 -17.44 8.90 -15.77
C ILE A 54 -17.15 7.79 -16.80
N MET A 55 -17.28 6.52 -16.42
CA MET A 55 -16.94 5.42 -17.31
C MET A 55 -17.89 5.27 -18.50
N PHE A 56 -19.19 5.50 -18.30
CA PHE A 56 -20.17 5.37 -19.38
C PHE A 56 -20.33 6.65 -20.20
N GLU A 57 -20.39 7.82 -19.57
CA GLU A 57 -20.68 9.08 -20.26
C GLU A 57 -19.42 9.71 -20.87
N SER A 58 -18.27 9.65 -20.19
CA SER A 58 -17.02 10.23 -20.71
C SER A 58 -16.23 9.24 -21.56
N PHE A 59 -16.22 7.95 -21.21
CA PHE A 59 -15.40 6.93 -21.89
C PHE A 59 -16.21 5.93 -22.73
N ASN A 60 -17.55 6.01 -22.76
CA ASN A 60 -18.40 5.17 -23.59
C ASN A 60 -18.15 3.65 -23.43
N VAL A 61 -17.79 3.17 -22.24
CA VAL A 61 -17.48 1.74 -22.08
C VAL A 61 -18.72 0.87 -22.30
N PRO A 62 -18.60 -0.29 -22.99
CA PRO A 62 -19.71 -1.20 -23.24
C PRO A 62 -20.21 -1.92 -21.98
N GLY A 63 -19.40 -1.98 -20.92
CA GLY A 63 -19.81 -2.52 -19.64
C GLY A 63 -18.79 -2.29 -18.53
N LEU A 64 -19.30 -2.20 -17.30
CA LEU A 64 -18.54 -1.88 -16.10
C LEU A 64 -18.91 -2.84 -14.97
N TYR A 65 -17.90 -3.33 -14.25
CA TYR A 65 -18.08 -4.03 -12.98
C TYR A 65 -17.21 -3.36 -11.90
N ILE A 66 -17.82 -2.98 -10.78
CA ILE A 66 -17.12 -2.39 -9.63
C ILE A 66 -17.04 -3.46 -8.54
N ALA A 67 -15.82 -3.92 -8.27
CA ALA A 67 -15.53 -5.02 -7.36
C ALA A 67 -15.01 -4.50 -6.01
N VAL A 68 -15.50 -5.10 -4.91
CA VAL A 68 -14.95 -4.81 -3.58
C VAL A 68 -13.58 -5.47 -3.45
N GLN A 69 -12.56 -4.69 -3.07
CA GLN A 69 -11.15 -5.13 -2.98
C GLN A 69 -10.97 -6.41 -2.16
N ALA A 70 -11.65 -6.51 -1.00
CA ALA A 70 -11.54 -7.67 -0.13
C ALA A 70 -12.00 -8.99 -0.78
N VAL A 71 -13.06 -8.95 -1.59
CA VAL A 71 -13.58 -10.15 -2.27
C VAL A 71 -12.59 -10.62 -3.34
N LEU A 72 -11.98 -9.69 -4.07
CA LEU A 72 -10.91 -10.01 -5.03
C LEU A 72 -9.67 -10.57 -4.34
N ALA A 73 -9.30 -10.04 -3.17
CA ALA A 73 -8.17 -10.55 -2.39
C ALA A 73 -8.40 -12.00 -1.94
N LEU A 74 -9.62 -12.35 -1.51
CA LEU A 74 -9.97 -13.75 -1.21
C LEU A 74 -9.91 -14.64 -2.46
N ALA A 75 -10.43 -14.17 -3.59
CA ALA A 75 -10.34 -14.92 -4.84
C ALA A 75 -8.88 -15.15 -5.28
N ALA A 76 -8.00 -14.16 -5.10
CA ALA A 76 -6.58 -14.29 -5.37
C ALA A 76 -5.91 -15.36 -4.48
N SER A 77 -6.36 -15.50 -3.22
CA SER A 77 -5.82 -16.49 -2.29
C SER A 77 -6.03 -17.94 -2.74
N TRP A 78 -6.98 -18.21 -3.64
CA TRP A 78 -7.21 -19.56 -4.20
C TRP A 78 -6.05 -20.10 -5.03
N THR A 79 -5.09 -19.25 -5.39
CA THR A 79 -3.85 -19.66 -6.06
C THR A 79 -2.85 -20.28 -5.08
N ALA A 80 -3.04 -20.09 -3.77
CA ALA A 80 -2.17 -20.66 -2.76
C ALA A 80 -2.40 -22.17 -2.62
N LYS A 81 -1.30 -22.93 -2.60
CA LYS A 81 -1.32 -24.40 -2.51
C LYS A 81 -1.99 -24.94 -1.25
N SER A 82 -2.10 -24.12 -0.20
CA SER A 82 -2.69 -24.47 1.09
C SER A 82 -4.22 -24.41 1.11
N VAL A 83 -4.85 -23.88 0.06
CA VAL A 83 -6.31 -23.70 0.01
C VAL A 83 -6.91 -24.83 -0.82
N GLU A 84 -7.52 -25.81 -0.15
CA GLU A 84 -8.22 -26.92 -0.81
C GLU A 84 -9.60 -26.48 -1.31
N ASP A 85 -10.29 -25.64 -0.53
CA ASP A 85 -11.64 -25.14 -0.85
C ASP A 85 -11.62 -23.69 -1.32
N ARG A 86 -12.15 -23.46 -2.53
CA ARG A 86 -12.33 -22.11 -3.10
C ARG A 86 -13.53 -21.41 -2.48
N VAL A 87 -13.38 -20.96 -1.24
CA VAL A 87 -14.42 -20.25 -0.50
C VAL A 87 -14.21 -18.73 -0.57
N LEU A 88 -15.31 -17.99 -0.63
CA LEU A 88 -15.35 -16.53 -0.44
C LEU A 88 -15.77 -16.17 0.99
N THR A 89 -15.30 -16.95 1.96
CA THR A 89 -15.54 -16.72 3.39
C THR A 89 -14.18 -16.65 4.08
N GLY A 90 -13.90 -15.54 4.76
CA GLY A 90 -12.62 -15.31 5.41
C GLY A 90 -12.49 -13.90 5.97
N VAL A 91 -11.36 -13.62 6.61
CA VAL A 91 -11.00 -12.29 7.07
C VAL A 91 -9.84 -11.79 6.22
N VAL A 92 -10.04 -10.66 5.55
CA VAL A 92 -9.00 -10.02 4.74
C VAL A 92 -8.34 -8.93 5.58
N VAL A 93 -7.01 -8.97 5.65
CA VAL A 93 -6.20 -7.87 6.18
C VAL A 93 -5.62 -7.13 4.98
N ASP A 94 -6.23 -5.99 4.65
CA ASP A 94 -5.80 -5.15 3.54
C ASP A 94 -4.98 -3.97 4.09
N SER A 95 -3.66 -4.03 3.93
CA SER A 95 -2.70 -3.05 4.43
C SER A 95 -2.03 -2.32 3.27
N GLY A 96 -2.51 -1.12 2.95
CA GLY A 96 -1.99 -0.28 1.88
C GLY A 96 -0.98 0.78 2.34
N ASP A 97 -0.85 1.86 1.56
CA ASP A 97 -0.01 3.01 1.93
C ASP A 97 -0.67 3.90 2.99
N GLY A 98 -1.99 4.09 2.94
CA GLY A 98 -2.68 5.09 3.76
C GLY A 98 -3.58 4.57 4.88
N VAL A 99 -3.94 3.29 4.87
CA VAL A 99 -4.83 2.68 5.88
C VAL A 99 -4.67 1.16 5.85
N THR A 100 -4.89 0.53 7.01
CA THR A 100 -5.04 -0.93 7.12
C THR A 100 -6.45 -1.29 7.57
N HIS A 101 -7.10 -2.18 6.84
CA HIS A 101 -8.46 -2.65 7.12
C HIS A 101 -8.47 -4.14 7.47
N ILE A 102 -9.31 -4.50 8.44
CA ILE A 102 -9.68 -5.87 8.75
C ILE A 102 -11.12 -6.07 8.31
N ILE A 103 -11.31 -6.89 7.28
CA ILE A 103 -12.56 -6.99 6.52
C ILE A 103 -13.07 -8.43 6.58
N PRO A 104 -14.07 -8.73 7.40
CA PRO A 104 -14.73 -10.03 7.39
C PRO A 104 -15.66 -10.16 6.18
N VAL A 105 -15.54 -11.28 5.46
CA VAL A 105 -16.35 -11.64 4.30
C VAL A 105 -16.99 -13.00 4.54
N ALA A 106 -18.28 -13.11 4.27
CA ALA A 106 -19.03 -14.37 4.32
C ALA A 106 -19.74 -14.61 3.00
N SER A 107 -19.44 -15.73 2.34
CA SER A 107 -20.06 -16.12 1.07
C SER A 107 -20.00 -15.04 -0.02
N GLY A 108 -18.90 -14.27 -0.06
CA GLY A 108 -18.70 -13.17 -1.01
C GLY A 108 -19.28 -11.82 -0.57
N PHE A 109 -20.00 -11.77 0.55
CA PHE A 109 -20.57 -10.53 1.09
C PHE A 109 -19.72 -10.01 2.24
N VAL A 110 -19.37 -8.73 2.18
CA VAL A 110 -18.66 -8.05 3.27
C VAL A 110 -19.60 -7.80 4.44
N ILE A 111 -19.19 -8.19 5.64
CA ILE A 111 -19.94 -7.89 6.87
C ILE A 111 -19.52 -6.49 7.35
N GLY A 112 -20.10 -5.46 6.73
CA GLY A 112 -19.71 -4.06 6.90
C GLY A 112 -19.71 -3.58 8.36
N SER A 113 -20.68 -4.05 9.16
CA SER A 113 -20.79 -3.70 10.59
C SER A 113 -19.63 -4.20 11.47
N CYS A 114 -18.84 -5.15 10.97
CA CYS A 114 -17.71 -5.73 11.71
C CYS A 114 -16.33 -5.27 11.20
N ILE A 115 -16.28 -4.38 10.21
CA ILE A 115 -15.01 -3.85 9.70
C ILE A 115 -14.29 -3.07 10.80
N LYS A 116 -12.98 -3.32 10.92
CA LYS A 116 -12.09 -2.54 11.78
C LYS A 116 -11.01 -1.88 10.93
N HIS A 117 -10.63 -0.68 11.32
CA HIS A 117 -9.49 0.04 10.74
C HIS A 117 -8.38 0.13 11.78
N ILE A 118 -7.14 0.01 11.31
CA ILE A 118 -5.95 0.29 12.09
C ILE A 118 -5.34 1.56 11.49
N PRO A 119 -5.10 2.62 12.29
CA PRO A 119 -4.53 3.89 11.82
C PRO A 119 -3.01 3.79 11.57
N ILE A 120 -2.56 2.67 11.03
CA ILE A 120 -1.16 2.37 10.70
C ILE A 120 -1.15 1.70 9.34
N ALA A 121 -0.31 2.21 8.46
CA ALA A 121 -0.13 1.72 7.11
C ALA A 121 1.32 1.91 6.62
N GLY A 122 1.54 1.64 5.34
CA GLY A 122 2.86 1.74 4.72
C GLY A 122 3.49 3.13 4.84
N ARG A 123 2.70 4.20 4.89
CA ARG A 123 3.18 5.57 5.06
C ARG A 123 3.69 5.84 6.46
N ASP A 124 2.97 5.38 7.48
CA ASP A 124 3.35 5.55 8.88
C ASP A 124 4.68 4.83 9.17
N ILE A 125 4.85 3.61 8.64
CA ILE A 125 6.14 2.89 8.69
C ILE A 125 7.24 3.70 8.01
N THR A 126 6.95 4.27 6.84
CA THR A 126 7.94 5.04 6.09
C THR A 126 8.37 6.28 6.87
N TYR A 127 7.43 7.00 7.50
CA TYR A 127 7.73 8.16 8.34
C TYR A 127 8.47 7.77 9.61
N PHE A 128 8.13 6.66 10.24
CA PHE A 128 8.84 6.18 11.42
C PHE A 128 10.30 5.84 11.10
N ILE A 129 10.54 5.09 10.02
CA ILE A 129 11.90 4.80 9.52
C ILE A 129 12.64 6.10 9.18
N GLN A 130 11.96 7.06 8.56
CA GLN A 130 12.55 8.36 8.24
C GLN A 130 13.02 9.10 9.49
N SER A 131 12.23 9.10 10.56
CA SER A 131 12.60 9.71 11.84
C SER A 131 13.83 9.04 12.45
N LEU A 132 13.86 7.70 12.48
CA LEU A 132 15.02 6.94 12.98
C LEU A 132 16.31 7.24 12.19
N LEU A 133 16.21 7.33 10.86
CA LEU A 133 17.35 7.66 10.01
C LEU A 133 17.85 9.09 10.23
N ARG A 134 16.94 10.04 10.49
CA ARG A 134 17.32 11.45 10.77
C ARG A 134 18.04 11.61 12.10
N GLU A 135 17.73 10.78 13.08
CA GLU A 135 18.38 10.81 14.39
C GLU A 135 19.80 10.23 14.37
N ARG A 136 20.06 9.25 13.48
CA ARG A 136 21.32 8.50 13.44
C ARG A 136 22.24 8.86 12.29
N GLU A 137 21.71 8.97 11.07
CA GLU A 137 22.51 9.07 9.85
C GLU A 137 22.72 10.52 9.40
N VAL A 138 23.90 10.80 8.84
CA VAL A 138 24.24 12.11 8.27
C VAL A 138 24.51 11.95 6.78
N GLY A 139 24.10 12.91 5.96
CA GLY A 139 24.39 12.93 4.52
C GLY A 139 23.23 12.48 3.63
N ILE A 140 22.08 12.12 4.20
CA ILE A 140 20.83 11.97 3.44
C ILE A 140 20.36 13.35 2.99
N PRO A 141 20.18 13.60 1.69
CA PRO A 141 19.63 14.87 1.21
C PRO A 141 18.20 15.05 1.73
N PRO A 142 17.85 16.21 2.35
CA PRO A 142 16.52 16.42 2.95
C PRO A 142 15.37 16.14 1.98
N GLU A 143 15.54 16.50 0.70
CA GLU A 143 14.59 16.30 -0.39
C GLU A 143 14.40 14.82 -0.78
N GLN A 144 15.40 13.96 -0.52
CA GLN A 144 15.35 12.51 -0.80
C GLN A 144 15.16 11.66 0.47
N SER A 145 14.95 12.30 1.63
CA SER A 145 14.82 11.62 2.91
C SER A 145 13.65 10.61 2.93
N LEU A 146 12.51 10.98 2.35
CA LEU A 146 11.34 10.10 2.29
C LEU A 146 11.54 8.93 1.31
N GLU A 147 12.16 9.21 0.17
CA GLU A 147 12.48 8.20 -0.85
C GLU A 147 13.45 7.15 -0.30
N THR A 148 14.49 7.60 0.41
CA THR A 148 15.47 6.73 1.07
C THR A 148 14.80 5.85 2.12
N ALA A 149 13.96 6.42 2.98
CA ALA A 149 13.22 5.66 3.99
C ALA A 149 12.29 4.62 3.35
N LYS A 150 11.59 4.96 2.26
CA LYS A 150 10.73 4.04 1.51
C LYS A 150 11.54 2.91 0.89
N ALA A 151 12.68 3.22 0.26
CA ALA A 151 13.58 2.21 -0.30
C ALA A 151 14.12 1.27 0.79
N ILE A 152 14.42 1.80 1.97
CA ILE A 152 14.89 1.01 3.10
C ILE A 152 13.79 0.07 3.60
N LYS A 153 12.57 0.59 3.77
CA LYS A 153 11.38 -0.18 4.12
C LYS A 153 11.18 -1.37 3.19
N GLU A 154 11.20 -1.13 1.88
CA GLU A 154 10.87 -2.15 0.88
C GLU A 154 11.99 -3.18 0.68
N LYS A 155 13.26 -2.81 0.91
CA LYS A 155 14.41 -3.69 0.63
C LYS A 155 14.96 -4.43 1.85
N TYR A 156 14.93 -3.82 3.04
CA TYR A 156 15.68 -4.34 4.19
C TYR A 156 14.83 -4.67 5.41
N CYS A 157 13.58 -4.19 5.48
CA CYS A 157 12.74 -4.41 6.65
C CYS A 157 12.14 -5.82 6.69
N TYR A 158 11.90 -6.30 7.91
CA TYR A 158 11.32 -7.60 8.20
C TYR A 158 10.69 -7.58 9.60
N ILE A 159 9.76 -8.51 9.87
CA ILE A 159 9.19 -8.68 11.21
C ILE A 159 10.07 -9.64 11.99
N CYS A 160 10.41 -9.28 13.23
CA CYS A 160 11.17 -10.15 14.14
C CYS A 160 10.24 -10.78 15.19
N PRO A 161 10.52 -12.01 15.68
CA PRO A 161 9.67 -12.63 16.70
C PRO A 161 9.82 -12.03 18.11
N ASP A 162 10.97 -11.41 18.40
CA ASP A 162 11.33 -10.92 19.74
C ASP A 162 12.31 -9.75 19.59
N ILE A 163 11.83 -8.55 19.87
CA ILE A 163 12.55 -7.29 19.70
C ILE A 163 13.83 -7.27 20.54
N ALA A 164 13.74 -7.66 21.82
CA ALA A 164 14.86 -7.58 22.75
C ALA A 164 16.01 -8.51 22.33
N LYS A 165 15.67 -9.71 21.84
CA LYS A 165 16.68 -10.61 21.25
C LYS A 165 17.26 -10.08 19.96
N GLU A 166 16.46 -9.40 19.13
CA GLU A 166 16.96 -8.85 17.87
C GLU A 166 17.92 -7.68 18.13
N PHE A 167 17.64 -6.82 19.11
CA PHE A 167 18.61 -5.81 19.58
C PHE A 167 19.92 -6.43 20.03
N ALA A 168 19.87 -7.43 20.91
CA ALA A 168 21.07 -8.10 21.39
C ALA A 168 21.93 -8.69 20.27
N LYS A 169 21.29 -9.19 19.18
CA LYS A 169 22.03 -9.69 18.00
C LYS A 169 22.76 -8.56 17.29
N TYR A 170 22.12 -7.42 17.05
CA TYR A 170 22.75 -6.28 16.38
C TYR A 170 23.86 -5.65 17.22
N ASP A 171 23.71 -5.64 18.55
CA ASP A 171 24.75 -5.15 19.46
C ASP A 171 25.96 -6.11 19.50
N SER A 172 25.70 -7.42 19.36
CA SER A 172 26.76 -8.44 19.36
C SER A 172 27.47 -8.62 18.01
N ASP A 173 26.80 -8.32 16.90
CA ASP A 173 27.27 -8.62 15.54
C ASP A 173 27.04 -7.44 14.58
N ILE A 174 28.11 -6.68 14.36
CA ILE A 174 28.15 -5.51 13.48
C ILE A 174 27.88 -5.87 12.01
N THR A 175 28.10 -7.13 11.60
CA THR A 175 27.90 -7.55 10.19
C THR A 175 26.43 -7.55 9.75
N ARG A 176 25.51 -7.41 10.72
CA ARG A 176 24.07 -7.29 10.49
C ARG A 176 23.65 -5.92 10.00
N ILE A 177 24.45 -4.88 10.26
CA ILE A 177 24.25 -3.56 9.67
C ILE A 177 24.48 -3.68 8.16
N LYS A 178 23.51 -3.19 7.38
CA LYS A 178 23.59 -3.18 5.91
C LYS A 178 23.87 -1.77 5.44
N GLN A 179 24.36 -1.63 4.22
CA GLN A 179 24.56 -0.33 3.61
C GLN A 179 23.57 -0.14 2.48
N HIS A 180 22.98 1.05 2.44
CA HIS A 180 22.15 1.50 1.34
C HIS A 180 22.82 2.70 0.68
N THR A 181 23.03 2.62 -0.64
CA THR A 181 23.62 3.70 -1.41
C THR A 181 22.57 4.29 -2.34
N GLY A 182 22.38 5.61 -2.25
CA GLY A 182 21.56 6.41 -3.16
C GLY A 182 22.43 7.36 -3.99
N ILE A 183 21.83 7.98 -5.00
CA ILE A 183 22.48 9.06 -5.77
C ILE A 183 21.76 10.35 -5.42
N ASN A 184 22.52 11.37 -5.05
CA ASN A 184 21.99 12.69 -4.75
C ASN A 184 21.43 13.31 -6.06
N SER A 185 20.16 13.68 -6.06
CA SER A 185 19.47 14.19 -7.26
C SER A 185 20.05 15.53 -7.76
N ILE A 186 20.66 16.32 -6.88
CA ILE A 186 21.23 17.63 -7.18
C ILE A 186 22.72 17.49 -7.55
N THR A 187 23.52 16.88 -6.67
CA THR A 187 24.97 16.81 -6.85
C THR A 187 25.42 15.67 -7.75
N GLN A 188 24.53 14.72 -8.07
CA GLN A 188 24.81 13.50 -8.84
C GLN A 188 25.91 12.62 -8.22
N GLN A 189 26.24 12.84 -6.95
CA GLN A 189 27.21 12.04 -6.20
C GLN A 189 26.50 10.97 -5.39
N PRO A 190 27.13 9.80 -5.19
CA PRO A 190 26.57 8.78 -4.33
C PRO A 190 26.61 9.22 -2.86
N PHE A 191 25.56 8.91 -2.11
CA PHE A 191 25.55 8.95 -0.65
C PHE A 191 25.26 7.55 -0.12
N THR A 192 25.86 7.19 1.01
CA THR A 192 25.66 5.88 1.63
C THR A 192 25.17 6.08 3.06
N VAL A 193 24.24 5.22 3.48
CA VAL A 193 23.69 5.20 4.82
C VAL A 193 23.76 3.79 5.39
N ASP A 194 24.04 3.72 6.68
CA ASP A 194 23.97 2.46 7.40
C ASP A 194 22.51 2.15 7.75
N VAL A 195 22.12 0.89 7.60
CA VAL A 195 20.77 0.37 7.76
C VAL A 195 20.76 -0.67 8.88
N GLY A 196 20.19 -0.29 10.02
CA GLY A 196 20.34 -0.99 11.30
C GLY A 196 19.00 -1.46 11.88
N TYR A 197 18.64 -0.90 13.03
CA TYR A 197 17.48 -1.30 13.84
C TYR A 197 16.13 -1.03 13.17
N GLU A 198 16.03 0.01 12.34
CA GLU A 198 14.83 0.36 11.56
C GLU A 198 14.33 -0.78 10.68
N ARG A 199 15.19 -1.76 10.39
CA ARG A 199 14.83 -2.98 9.65
C ARG A 199 13.73 -3.78 10.37
N PHE A 200 13.82 -3.93 11.68
CA PHE A 200 12.79 -4.63 12.44
C PHE A 200 11.86 -3.68 13.20
N LEU A 201 12.34 -2.52 13.62
CA LEU A 201 11.50 -1.52 14.30
C LEU A 201 10.42 -0.93 13.38
N GLY A 202 10.71 -0.75 12.09
CA GLY A 202 9.76 -0.21 11.12
C GLY A 202 8.44 -0.97 11.09
N PRO A 203 8.44 -2.28 10.75
CA PRO A 203 7.23 -3.10 10.76
C PRO A 203 6.63 -3.37 12.14
N GLU A 204 7.42 -3.24 13.21
CA GLU A 204 7.00 -3.55 14.58
C GLU A 204 5.85 -2.67 15.07
N ILE A 205 5.70 -1.47 14.51
CA ILE A 205 4.62 -0.54 14.87
C ILE A 205 3.23 -1.14 14.66
N PHE A 206 3.07 -2.15 13.79
CA PHE A 206 1.81 -2.88 13.63
C PHE A 206 1.41 -3.65 14.89
N PHE A 207 2.38 -4.12 15.66
CA PHE A 207 2.19 -4.94 16.86
C PHE A 207 2.30 -4.09 18.14
N HIS A 208 3.11 -3.04 18.10
CA HIS A 208 3.33 -2.09 19.19
C HIS A 208 3.14 -0.65 18.66
N PRO A 209 1.90 -0.18 18.56
CA PRO A 209 1.56 1.13 17.98
C PRO A 209 1.77 2.32 18.92
N GLU A 210 2.29 2.08 20.13
CA GLU A 210 2.55 3.10 21.17
C GLU A 210 3.82 3.92 20.92
#